data_AF-A0A6A6G6N2-F1
#
_entry.id   AF-A0A6A6G6N2-F1
#
_cell.length_a   1.000
_cell.length_b   1.000
_cell.length_c   1.000
_cell.angle_alpha   90.00
_cell.angle_beta   90.00
_cell.angle_gamma   90.00
#
_symmetry.space_group_name_H-M   'P 1'
#
loop_
_entity.id
_entity.type
_entity.pdbx_description
1 polymer ?
#
loop_
_entity_poly.entity_id
_entity_poly.type
_entity_poly.pdbx_seq_one_letter_code
_entity_poly.pdbx_strand_id
1 'polypeptide(L)'
;MELTQLLYGLGAIAYSLACPDLRAGQPLSETLAALPGLPTPVSVFYNATQLPNEQKSNVTKFLNQALALSTSWQIHQYFQDQRITQQLFPALFTQPAGFVIPFSPFDDLFFVGQDFVSFWAYNTGDGLVVTDALDFADEIQEVMLPALSKFGFSGADVKHVIITHEHLDHTAEQKVLRFGKTWFQVVLTPGHTPGCLSLIFPLTAKNGTERQVAGLNGGTSIPRSPSDKAARVRSHYKLADAAKARGVDTLISNHQIADHALFNSDLLKHAEVNSANPFMIGKKDYYNYLQILALCTKVQAARLRHPGMK
;
A
#
# COMPACT_ATOMS: atom_id res chain seq x y z
N MET A 1 -26.26 -57.98 15.06
CA MET A 1 -25.35 -58.45 16.12
C MET A 1 -24.01 -57.83 15.82
N GLU A 2 -23.64 -56.76 16.53
CA GLU A 2 -22.27 -56.47 16.99
C GLU A 2 -22.24 -55.15 17.78
N LEU A 3 -21.95 -55.29 19.08
CA LEU A 3 -21.21 -54.34 19.91
C LEU A 3 -19.76 -54.31 19.33
N THR A 4 -18.90 -53.29 19.51
CA THR A 4 -18.36 -52.85 20.80
C THR A 4 -17.37 -51.67 20.64
N GLN A 5 -17.40 -50.73 21.61
CA GLN A 5 -16.29 -49.96 22.25
C GLN A 5 -15.58 -48.80 21.50
N LEU A 6 -15.72 -47.52 21.95
CA LEU A 6 -15.11 -46.80 23.11
C LEU A 6 -13.66 -46.33 22.79
N LEU A 7 -13.11 -45.14 23.05
CA LEU A 7 -13.35 -43.90 23.84
C LEU A 7 -12.42 -42.80 23.22
N TYR A 8 -12.64 -41.49 23.22
CA TYR A 8 -12.43 -40.43 24.24
C TYR A 8 -12.53 -39.10 23.42
N GLY A 9 -13.13 -37.98 23.80
CA GLY A 9 -13.46 -37.44 25.12
C GLY A 9 -12.77 -36.07 25.34
N LEU A 10 -13.14 -35.01 24.59
CA LEU A 10 -13.10 -33.61 25.03
C LEU A 10 -14.28 -32.87 24.37
N GLY A 11 -15.27 -32.53 25.20
CA GLY A 11 -16.63 -32.22 24.80
C GLY A 11 -16.80 -30.88 24.09
N ALA A 12 -17.32 -30.94 22.87
CA ALA A 12 -18.18 -29.89 22.36
C ALA A 12 -19.49 -29.95 23.17
N ILE A 13 -19.76 -28.92 23.97
CA ILE A 13 -21.10 -28.70 24.54
C ILE A 13 -22.00 -28.36 23.35
N ALA A 14 -22.62 -29.40 22.78
CA ALA A 14 -23.74 -29.22 21.87
C ALA A 14 -24.92 -28.72 22.72
N TYR A 15 -25.16 -27.42 22.72
CA TYR A 15 -26.47 -26.91 23.10
C TYR A 15 -27.48 -27.45 22.09
N SER A 16 -28.12 -28.56 22.42
CA SER A 16 -29.39 -28.93 21.83
C SER A 16 -30.42 -27.92 22.33
N LEU A 17 -30.48 -26.76 21.69
CA LEU A 17 -31.68 -25.95 21.72
C LEU A 17 -32.70 -26.77 20.93
N ALA A 18 -33.59 -27.44 21.65
CA ALA A 18 -34.82 -27.94 21.09
C ALA A 18 -35.43 -26.80 20.28
N CYS A 19 -35.52 -27.00 18.96
CA CYS A 19 -36.22 -26.08 18.07
C CYS A 19 -37.63 -25.93 18.64
N PRO A 20 -38.06 -24.75 19.12
CA PRO A 20 -39.43 -24.59 19.56
C PRO A 20 -40.30 -24.82 18.33
N ASP A 21 -41.32 -25.67 18.47
CA ASP A 21 -42.30 -26.00 17.44
C ASP A 21 -42.57 -24.80 16.54
N LEU A 22 -41.97 -24.79 15.35
CA LEU A 22 -42.33 -23.87 14.29
C LEU A 22 -43.70 -24.32 13.79
N ARG A 23 -44.75 -23.88 14.48
CA ARG A 23 -46.10 -23.91 13.95
C ARG A 23 -46.05 -23.15 12.62
N ALA A 24 -46.39 -23.85 11.55
CA ALA A 24 -46.50 -23.29 10.21
C ALA A 24 -47.37 -22.02 10.26
N GLY A 25 -46.77 -20.85 10.01
CA GLY A 25 -47.53 -19.62 9.82
C GLY A 25 -46.99 -18.32 10.44
N GLN A 26 -45.88 -18.30 11.18
CA GLN A 26 -45.27 -17.02 11.59
C GLN A 26 -44.22 -16.56 10.57
N PRO A 27 -44.30 -15.32 10.06
CA PRO A 27 -43.29 -14.79 9.15
C PRO A 27 -41.96 -14.62 9.91
N LEU A 28 -40.88 -15.13 9.31
CA LEU A 28 -39.48 -15.03 9.75
C LEU A 28 -38.95 -13.58 9.87
N SER A 29 -39.80 -12.56 9.74
CA SER A 29 -39.42 -11.15 9.64
C SER A 29 -39.18 -10.47 10.99
N GLU A 30 -39.70 -11.00 12.10
CA GLU A 30 -39.73 -10.25 13.36
C GLU A 30 -38.57 -10.55 14.32
N THR A 31 -37.74 -11.58 14.08
CA THR A 31 -36.67 -11.98 15.02
C THR A 31 -35.26 -11.59 14.58
N LEU A 32 -35.07 -11.02 13.38
CA LEU A 32 -33.76 -10.61 12.86
C LEU A 32 -33.48 -9.09 12.95
N ALA A 33 -34.43 -8.31 13.44
CA ALA A 33 -34.36 -6.85 13.44
C ALA A 33 -33.52 -6.23 14.58
N ALA A 34 -32.84 -7.03 15.41
CA ALA A 34 -32.21 -6.54 16.64
C ALA A 34 -30.68 -6.66 16.70
N LEU A 35 -29.99 -6.87 15.57
CA LEU A 35 -28.53 -6.78 15.51
C LEU A 35 -28.10 -5.58 14.65
N PRO A 36 -27.49 -4.53 15.24
CA PRO A 36 -26.95 -3.42 14.46
C PRO A 36 -25.80 -3.93 13.59
N GLY A 37 -25.93 -3.78 12.27
CA GLY A 37 -24.83 -3.99 11.31
C GLY A 37 -24.99 -5.11 10.28
N LEU A 38 -26.07 -5.89 10.29
CA LEU A 38 -26.36 -6.80 9.18
C LEU A 38 -27.10 -6.04 8.06
N PRO A 39 -26.57 -5.99 6.83
CA PRO A 39 -27.32 -5.49 5.69
C PRO A 39 -28.56 -6.36 5.47
N THR A 40 -29.72 -5.84 5.86
CA THR A 40 -31.01 -6.40 5.48
C THR A 40 -31.53 -5.62 4.26
N PRO A 41 -32.01 -6.31 3.22
CA PRO A 41 -32.28 -7.75 3.15
C PRO A 41 -31.07 -8.61 2.75
N VAL A 42 -31.00 -9.85 3.28
CA VAL A 42 -29.98 -10.90 2.97
C VAL A 42 -29.81 -11.15 1.46
N SER A 43 -30.81 -10.81 0.64
CA SER A 43 -30.72 -10.87 -0.82
C SER A 43 -29.57 -10.04 -1.39
N VAL A 44 -29.13 -8.98 -0.70
CA VAL A 44 -27.97 -8.16 -1.12
C VAL A 44 -26.64 -8.90 -0.96
N PHE A 45 -26.54 -9.93 -0.11
CA PHE A 45 -25.33 -10.76 0.03
C PHE A 45 -25.01 -11.56 -1.22
N TYR A 46 -26.02 -11.84 -2.04
CA TYR A 46 -25.89 -12.59 -3.29
C TYR A 46 -25.69 -11.69 -4.51
N ASN A 47 -25.57 -10.37 -4.34
CA ASN A 47 -25.25 -9.46 -5.42
C ASN A 47 -23.77 -9.58 -5.78
N ALA A 48 -23.42 -10.66 -6.47
CA ALA A 48 -22.06 -10.90 -6.92
C ALA A 48 -21.63 -9.79 -7.88
N THR A 49 -20.43 -9.25 -7.67
CA THR A 49 -19.81 -8.29 -8.59
C THR A 49 -19.75 -8.90 -9.99
N GLN A 50 -20.55 -8.38 -10.92
CA GLN A 50 -20.57 -8.85 -12.30
C GLN A 50 -19.52 -8.11 -13.13
N LEU A 51 -18.67 -8.88 -13.82
CA LEU A 51 -17.65 -8.37 -14.74
C LEU A 51 -18.01 -8.81 -16.16
N PRO A 52 -18.95 -8.12 -16.84
CA PRO A 52 -19.57 -8.61 -18.07
C PRO A 52 -18.60 -8.82 -19.24
N ASN A 53 -17.42 -8.19 -19.19
CA ASN A 53 -16.41 -8.25 -20.24
C ASN A 53 -15.08 -8.88 -19.80
N GLU A 54 -15.06 -9.62 -18.69
CA GLU A 54 -13.84 -10.20 -18.13
C GLU A 54 -13.12 -11.16 -19.11
N GLN A 55 -11.81 -10.98 -19.26
CA GLN A 55 -10.92 -11.91 -19.95
C GLN A 55 -10.39 -12.97 -18.98
N LYS A 56 -11.20 -13.97 -18.66
CA LYS A 56 -10.90 -14.98 -17.61
C LYS A 56 -9.50 -15.58 -17.69
N SER A 57 -9.07 -16.03 -18.87
CA SER A 57 -7.73 -16.62 -19.05
C SER A 57 -6.60 -15.64 -18.71
N ASN A 58 -6.75 -14.36 -19.05
CA ASN A 58 -5.77 -13.33 -18.72
C ASN A 58 -5.80 -13.00 -17.23
N VAL A 59 -6.98 -12.93 -16.62
CA VAL A 59 -7.12 -12.73 -15.16
C VAL A 59 -6.42 -13.87 -14.42
N THR A 60 -6.72 -15.14 -14.73
CA THR A 60 -6.07 -16.31 -14.13
C THR A 60 -4.55 -16.27 -14.32
N LYS A 61 -4.08 -15.98 -15.53
CA LYS A 61 -2.65 -15.88 -15.84
C LYS A 61 -1.94 -14.84 -14.97
N PHE A 62 -2.45 -13.61 -14.95
CA PHE A 62 -1.79 -12.51 -14.23
C PHE A 62 -1.87 -12.66 -12.72
N LEU A 63 -2.97 -13.20 -12.19
CA LEU A 63 -3.09 -13.54 -10.76
C LEU A 63 -2.06 -14.59 -10.35
N ASN A 64 -1.93 -15.68 -11.10
CA ASN A 64 -0.95 -16.73 -10.79
C ASN A 64 0.50 -16.23 -10.90
N GLN A 65 0.79 -15.37 -11.88
CA GLN A 65 2.10 -14.73 -11.99
C GLN A 65 2.41 -13.83 -10.79
N ALA A 66 1.44 -13.03 -10.32
CA ALA A 66 1.64 -12.15 -9.18
C ALA A 66 1.78 -12.94 -7.87
N LEU A 67 0.97 -13.99 -7.70
CA LEU A 67 1.07 -14.90 -6.56
C LEU A 67 2.44 -15.58 -6.49
N ALA A 68 2.99 -16.03 -7.64
CA ALA A 68 4.32 -16.65 -7.68
C ALA A 68 5.46 -15.69 -7.28
N LEU A 69 5.30 -14.37 -7.48
CA LEU A 69 6.28 -13.37 -7.07
C LEU A 69 6.15 -12.96 -5.60
N SER A 70 4.99 -13.22 -5.00
CA SER A 70 4.64 -12.87 -3.63
C SER A 70 5.25 -13.85 -2.61
N THR A 71 6.57 -13.83 -2.48
CA THR A 71 7.33 -14.84 -1.73
C THR A 71 7.53 -14.58 -0.24
N SER A 72 7.24 -13.37 0.24
CA SER A 72 7.33 -13.02 1.68
C SER A 72 6.02 -12.44 2.18
N TRP A 73 5.81 -12.50 3.49
CA TRP A 73 4.58 -12.01 4.11
C TRP A 73 4.39 -10.51 3.86
N GLN A 74 5.48 -9.72 3.85
CA GLN A 74 5.45 -8.27 3.64
C GLN A 74 4.80 -7.89 2.30
N ILE A 75 5.17 -8.60 1.23
CA ILE A 75 4.60 -8.34 -0.10
C ILE A 75 3.31 -9.12 -0.37
N HIS A 76 3.07 -10.20 0.38
CA HIS A 76 1.87 -11.02 0.22
C HIS A 76 0.60 -10.33 0.69
N GLN A 77 0.64 -9.73 1.88
CA GLN A 77 -0.49 -8.94 2.37
C GLN A 77 -0.81 -7.80 1.40
N TYR A 78 0.23 -7.12 0.90
CA TYR A 78 0.07 -6.06 -0.07
C TYR A 78 -0.60 -6.52 -1.38
N PHE A 79 -0.17 -7.68 -1.90
CA PHE A 79 -0.76 -8.32 -3.07
C PHE A 79 -2.24 -8.67 -2.86
N GLN A 80 -2.59 -9.25 -1.71
CA GLN A 80 -3.97 -9.65 -1.41
C GLN A 80 -4.90 -8.44 -1.26
N ASP A 81 -4.60 -7.57 -0.30
CA ASP A 81 -5.56 -6.57 0.18
C ASP A 81 -5.74 -5.43 -0.81
N GLN A 82 -4.64 -4.77 -1.16
CA GLN A 82 -4.67 -3.53 -1.94
C GLN A 82 -4.96 -3.79 -3.42
N ARG A 83 -4.71 -5.01 -3.89
CA ARG A 83 -4.58 -5.27 -5.33
C ARG A 83 -5.42 -6.42 -5.87
N ILE A 84 -5.96 -7.32 -5.06
CA ILE A 84 -6.96 -8.31 -5.51
C ILE A 84 -8.31 -8.02 -4.90
N THR A 85 -8.39 -7.99 -3.57
CA THR A 85 -9.65 -7.94 -2.83
C THR A 85 -10.39 -6.64 -3.10
N GLN A 86 -9.71 -5.50 -3.01
CA GLN A 86 -10.30 -4.18 -3.31
C GLN A 86 -10.71 -3.97 -4.78
N GLN A 87 -10.35 -4.87 -5.71
CA GLN A 87 -10.82 -4.78 -7.09
C GLN A 87 -12.19 -5.45 -7.32
N LEU A 88 -12.57 -6.38 -6.45
CA LEU A 88 -13.82 -7.14 -6.56
C LEU A 88 -14.86 -6.69 -5.53
N PHE A 89 -14.39 -6.19 -4.38
CA PHE A 89 -15.21 -5.76 -3.27
C PHE A 89 -15.04 -4.26 -3.05
N PRO A 90 -16.06 -3.58 -2.47
CA PRO A 90 -15.87 -2.26 -1.89
C PRO A 90 -14.65 -2.23 -0.96
N ALA A 91 -14.09 -1.05 -0.73
CA ALA A 91 -13.00 -0.88 0.23
C ALA A 91 -13.38 -1.55 1.56
N LEU A 92 -12.66 -2.62 1.93
CA LEU A 92 -12.96 -3.38 3.14
C LEU A 92 -12.62 -2.58 4.41
N PHE A 93 -11.70 -1.62 4.27
CA PHE A 93 -11.30 -0.71 5.31
C PHE A 93 -10.87 0.62 4.68
N THR A 94 -11.26 1.73 5.31
CA THR A 94 -10.80 3.06 4.96
C THR A 94 -10.15 3.66 6.21
N GLN A 95 -8.87 3.99 6.11
CA GLN A 95 -8.22 4.84 7.12
C GLN A 95 -8.80 6.24 6.96
N PRO A 96 -9.49 6.80 7.98
CA PRO A 96 -9.83 8.22 7.95
C PRO A 96 -8.54 9.04 7.92
N ALA A 97 -8.62 10.31 7.54
CA ALA A 97 -7.50 11.24 7.72
C ALA A 97 -7.34 11.57 9.22
N GLY A 98 -6.11 11.65 9.71
CA GLY A 98 -5.82 11.75 11.13
C GLY A 98 -4.34 11.90 11.47
N PHE A 99 -4.09 12.35 12.69
CA PHE A 99 -2.75 12.64 13.18
C PHE A 99 -1.95 11.35 13.43
N VAL A 100 -0.72 11.32 12.93
CA VAL A 100 0.24 10.24 13.17
C VAL A 100 1.37 10.78 14.02
N ILE A 101 1.77 10.02 15.04
CA ILE A 101 2.97 10.36 15.82
C ILE A 101 4.19 10.27 14.88
N PRO A 102 4.96 11.36 14.71
CA PRO A 102 6.13 11.35 13.84
C PRO A 102 7.14 10.29 14.29
N PHE A 103 7.75 9.61 13.33
CA PHE A 103 8.78 8.59 13.58
C PHE A 103 9.89 8.65 12.53
N SER A 104 10.99 7.93 12.77
CA SER A 104 12.18 7.98 11.92
C SER A 104 12.71 6.56 11.73
N PRO A 105 12.46 5.92 10.57
CA PRO A 105 12.96 4.56 10.30
C PRO A 105 14.47 4.53 10.01
N PHE A 106 15.05 5.65 9.61
CA PHE A 106 16.47 5.82 9.27
C PHE A 106 16.99 7.14 9.85
N ASP A 107 18.29 7.32 10.00
CA ASP A 107 18.85 8.55 10.61
C ASP A 107 18.61 9.81 9.80
N ASP A 108 18.49 9.66 8.48
CA ASP A 108 18.30 10.74 7.53
C ASP A 108 16.87 10.82 6.99
N LEU A 109 15.93 9.97 7.45
CA LEU A 109 14.54 9.95 6.97
C LEU A 109 13.54 10.04 8.12
N PHE A 110 12.59 10.97 7.99
CA PHE A 110 11.58 11.28 8.99
C PHE A 110 10.20 11.25 8.37
N PHE A 111 9.28 10.51 9.00
CA PHE A 111 7.87 10.57 8.66
C PHE A 111 7.26 11.82 9.28
N VAL A 112 6.73 12.70 8.43
CA VAL A 112 6.15 13.99 8.82
C VAL A 112 4.75 14.18 8.25
N GLY A 113 4.09 13.06 7.94
CA GLY A 113 2.76 13.05 7.34
C GLY A 113 1.64 12.63 8.26
N GLN A 114 0.53 12.28 7.61
CA GLN A 114 -0.70 11.83 8.26
C GLN A 114 -1.05 10.39 7.80
N ASP A 115 -2.11 9.81 8.34
CA ASP A 115 -2.46 8.40 8.19
C ASP A 115 -2.98 7.98 6.81
N PHE A 116 -3.40 8.92 5.97
CA PHE A 116 -3.85 8.74 4.60
C PHE A 116 -2.77 9.11 3.58
N VAL A 117 -2.07 10.24 3.75
CA VAL A 117 -0.98 10.72 2.87
C VAL A 117 0.33 10.80 3.64
N SER A 118 1.36 10.17 3.08
CA SER A 118 2.69 10.04 3.66
C SER A 118 3.64 11.06 3.05
N PHE A 119 4.21 11.89 3.92
CA PHE A 119 5.25 12.86 3.58
C PHE A 119 6.52 12.49 4.34
N TRP A 120 7.64 12.55 3.63
CA TRP A 120 8.93 12.19 4.18
C TRP A 120 9.86 13.39 4.09
N ALA A 121 10.45 13.77 5.21
CA ALA A 121 11.54 14.73 5.25
C ALA A 121 12.86 13.95 5.26
N TYR A 122 13.75 14.27 4.32
CA TYR A 122 15.09 13.73 4.24
C TYR A 122 16.12 14.77 4.66
N ASN A 123 16.96 14.46 5.64
CA ASN A 123 18.04 15.34 6.08
C ASN A 123 19.32 15.11 5.26
N THR A 124 19.70 16.13 4.48
CA THR A 124 20.91 16.08 3.64
C THR A 124 22.19 16.49 4.38
N GLY A 125 22.06 17.05 5.60
CA GLY A 125 23.12 17.75 6.33
C GLY A 125 23.15 19.26 6.06
N ASP A 126 22.73 19.71 4.86
CA ASP A 126 22.66 21.12 4.47
C ASP A 126 21.22 21.69 4.57
N GLY A 127 20.28 20.86 5.00
CA GLY A 127 18.85 21.15 5.07
C GLY A 127 17.99 19.96 4.64
N LEU A 128 16.68 20.14 4.70
CA LEU A 128 15.69 19.12 4.42
C LEU A 128 15.21 19.17 2.97
N VAL A 129 15.04 17.97 2.41
CA VAL A 129 14.27 17.72 1.19
C VAL A 129 12.99 17.03 1.62
N VAL A 130 11.83 17.61 1.31
CA VAL A 130 10.53 17.00 1.64
C VAL A 130 9.92 16.39 0.37
N THR A 131 9.42 15.16 0.47
CA THR A 131 8.64 14.53 -0.60
C THR A 131 7.17 14.86 -0.42
N ASP A 132 6.56 15.41 -1.46
CA ASP A 132 5.21 15.97 -1.50
C ASP A 132 5.00 17.15 -0.54
N ALA A 133 3.91 17.89 -0.75
CA ALA A 133 3.39 18.89 0.16
C ALA A 133 1.92 18.54 0.42
N LEU A 134 1.45 18.84 1.63
CA LEU A 134 0.09 18.50 2.08
C LEU A 134 -1.00 19.09 1.16
N ASP A 135 -2.22 18.56 1.26
CA ASP A 135 -3.34 18.93 0.39
C ASP A 135 -3.77 20.38 0.65
N PHE A 136 -3.57 20.87 1.88
CA PHE A 136 -3.95 22.21 2.31
C PHE A 136 -2.84 22.93 3.11
N ALA A 137 -2.88 24.27 3.08
CA ALA A 137 -1.86 25.11 3.70
C ALA A 137 -1.88 25.06 5.25
N ASP A 138 -3.03 24.77 5.85
CA ASP A 138 -3.18 24.56 7.29
C ASP A 138 -2.47 23.28 7.76
N GLU A 139 -2.50 22.21 6.96
CA GLU A 139 -1.80 20.98 7.31
C GLU A 139 -0.27 21.20 7.46
N ILE A 140 0.32 22.15 6.72
CA ILE A 140 1.74 22.52 6.93
C ILE A 140 1.94 23.00 8.38
N GLN A 141 1.06 23.87 8.87
CA GLN A 141 1.14 24.45 10.21
C GLN A 141 0.77 23.44 11.31
N GLU A 142 -0.21 22.59 11.05
CA GLU A 142 -0.81 21.71 12.05
C GLU A 142 -0.21 20.29 12.08
N VAL A 143 0.42 19.84 10.99
CA VAL A 143 0.98 18.48 10.85
C VAL A 143 2.49 18.53 10.64
N MET A 144 2.95 19.13 9.54
CA MET A 144 4.36 19.02 9.16
C MET A 144 5.30 19.77 10.10
N LEU A 145 5.02 21.05 10.41
CA LEU A 145 5.90 21.84 11.28
C LEU A 145 5.99 21.27 12.71
N PRO A 146 4.89 20.84 13.35
CA PRO A 146 4.95 20.12 14.62
C PRO A 146 5.75 18.82 14.51
N ALA A 147 5.60 18.06 13.42
CA ALA A 147 6.35 16.82 13.22
C ALA A 147 7.86 17.07 13.10
N LEU A 148 8.27 18.06 12.31
CA LEU A 148 9.67 18.47 12.16
C LEU A 148 10.28 18.91 13.49
N SER A 149 9.52 19.64 14.31
CA SER A 149 9.99 20.10 15.62
C SER A 149 10.36 18.97 16.57
N LYS A 150 9.70 17.80 16.45
CA LYS A 150 10.03 16.60 17.25
C LYS A 150 11.41 16.03 16.93
N PHE A 151 11.94 16.33 15.74
CA PHE A 151 13.26 15.94 15.30
C PHE A 151 14.28 17.08 15.38
N GLY A 152 13.91 18.22 15.99
CA GLY A 152 14.79 19.38 16.15
C GLY A 152 14.90 20.26 14.90
N PHE A 153 14.00 20.10 13.92
CA PHE A 153 13.95 20.92 12.72
C PHE A 153 12.83 21.96 12.78
N SER A 154 12.95 22.98 11.94
CA SER A 154 11.98 24.04 11.70
C SER A 154 11.61 24.10 10.22
N GLY A 155 10.58 24.88 9.88
CA GLY A 155 10.24 25.14 8.47
C GLY A 155 11.36 25.82 7.68
N ALA A 156 12.23 26.59 8.33
CA ALA A 156 13.37 27.24 7.68
C ALA A 156 14.47 26.24 7.22
N ASP A 157 14.44 25.02 7.76
CA ASP A 157 15.36 23.95 7.39
C ASP A 157 14.92 23.26 6.09
N VAL A 158 13.66 23.40 5.67
CA VAL A 158 13.18 22.89 4.37
C VAL A 158 13.75 23.74 3.24
N LYS A 159 14.63 23.12 2.43
CA LYS A 159 15.28 23.79 1.27
C LYS A 159 14.65 23.40 -0.05
N HIS A 160 14.10 22.19 -0.13
CA HIS A 160 13.55 21.66 -1.36
C HIS A 160 12.28 20.84 -1.10
N VAL A 161 11.35 20.90 -2.03
CA VAL A 161 10.16 20.05 -2.09
C VAL A 161 10.17 19.31 -3.42
N ILE A 162 9.99 18.00 -3.38
CA ILE A 162 9.84 17.15 -4.57
C ILE A 162 8.40 16.66 -4.61
N ILE A 163 7.61 17.18 -5.56
CA ILE A 163 6.25 16.71 -5.82
C ILE A 163 6.32 15.42 -6.63
N THR A 164 5.76 14.35 -6.09
CA THR A 164 5.80 13.01 -6.68
C THR A 164 4.74 12.81 -7.74
N HIS A 165 3.63 13.56 -7.72
CA HIS A 165 2.62 13.48 -8.77
C HIS A 165 1.84 14.79 -8.89
N GLU A 166 1.91 15.42 -10.07
CA GLU A 166 1.05 16.49 -10.59
C GLU A 166 1.20 16.53 -12.13
N HIS A 167 0.57 17.48 -12.84
CA HIS A 167 0.53 17.54 -14.32
C HIS A 167 1.91 17.57 -15.04
N LEU A 168 1.92 17.17 -16.33
CA LEU A 168 3.12 16.86 -17.15
C LEU A 168 3.71 18.10 -17.87
N ASP A 169 3.44 19.32 -17.42
CA ASP A 169 3.86 20.54 -18.12
C ASP A 169 5.38 20.82 -18.01
N HIS A 170 6.09 20.19 -17.06
CA HIS A 170 7.51 20.44 -16.82
C HIS A 170 8.32 19.19 -16.40
N THR A 171 8.45 18.17 -17.26
CA THR A 171 9.25 16.97 -16.92
C THR A 171 10.60 16.91 -17.65
N ALA A 172 11.61 16.41 -16.94
CA ALA A 172 12.86 16.00 -17.55
C ALA A 172 13.10 14.53 -17.23
N GLU A 173 13.18 13.71 -18.26
CA GLU A 173 13.36 12.27 -18.11
C GLU A 173 14.69 11.96 -17.42
N GLN A 174 14.65 11.07 -16.42
CA GLN A 174 15.81 10.42 -15.79
C GLN A 174 16.88 11.38 -15.24
N LYS A 175 16.46 12.39 -14.46
CA LYS A 175 17.39 13.27 -13.75
C LYS A 175 17.86 12.65 -12.43
N VAL A 176 19.14 12.84 -12.12
CA VAL A 176 19.65 12.72 -10.76
C VAL A 176 19.70 14.13 -10.18
N LEU A 177 18.89 14.39 -9.16
CA LEU A 177 18.99 15.61 -8.36
C LEU A 177 20.07 15.41 -7.31
N ARG A 178 20.86 16.44 -7.05
CA ARG A 178 21.89 16.45 -6.00
C ARG A 178 21.63 17.59 -5.03
N PHE A 179 21.61 17.25 -3.75
CA PHE A 179 21.49 18.18 -2.65
C PHE A 179 22.67 17.93 -1.70
N GLY A 180 23.66 18.82 -1.73
CA GLY A 180 24.96 18.55 -1.14
C GLY A 180 25.60 17.27 -1.70
N LYS A 181 25.90 16.32 -0.81
CA LYS A 181 26.45 15.00 -1.18
C LYS A 181 25.38 13.95 -1.51
N THR A 182 24.12 14.20 -1.15
CA THR A 182 23.02 13.27 -1.36
C THR A 182 22.50 13.34 -2.79
N TRP A 183 22.11 12.19 -3.34
CA TRP A 183 21.53 12.07 -4.67
C TRP A 183 20.12 11.49 -4.60
N PHE A 184 19.24 11.96 -5.49
CA PHE A 184 17.91 11.41 -5.73
C PHE A 184 17.79 11.12 -7.22
N GLN A 185 17.65 9.85 -7.59
CA GLN A 185 17.32 9.48 -8.97
C GLN A 185 15.81 9.59 -9.16
N VAL A 186 15.40 10.45 -10.08
CA VAL A 186 14.01 10.65 -10.48
C VAL A 186 13.69 9.72 -11.65
N VAL A 187 12.65 8.91 -11.49
CA VAL A 187 12.13 8.00 -12.52
C VAL A 187 10.71 8.46 -12.86
N LEU A 188 10.49 8.91 -14.09
CA LEU A 188 9.17 9.27 -14.58
C LEU A 188 8.28 8.00 -14.62
N THR A 189 7.19 7.95 -13.87
CA THR A 189 6.32 6.78 -13.70
C THR A 189 4.85 7.09 -14.03
N PRO A 190 4.55 7.54 -15.27
CA PRO A 190 3.22 7.97 -15.66
C PRO A 190 2.20 6.84 -15.54
N GLY A 191 0.95 7.23 -15.35
CA GLY A 191 -0.20 6.34 -15.36
C GLY A 191 -1.11 6.57 -14.16
N HIS A 192 -0.59 6.87 -12.97
CA HIS A 192 -1.45 7.40 -11.90
C HIS A 192 -1.90 8.83 -12.23
N THR A 193 -0.92 9.67 -12.56
CA THR A 193 -1.08 10.94 -13.28
C THR A 193 -0.11 10.94 -14.47
N PRO A 194 -0.27 11.87 -15.43
CA PRO A 194 0.69 12.04 -16.52
C PRO A 194 2.11 12.38 -16.03
N GLY A 195 2.26 13.26 -15.03
CA GLY A 195 3.56 13.72 -14.51
C GLY A 195 4.10 12.94 -13.30
N CYS A 196 3.52 11.79 -12.96
CA CYS A 196 3.93 10.97 -11.82
C CYS A 196 5.44 10.63 -11.87
N LEU A 197 6.11 10.76 -10.74
CA LEU A 197 7.53 10.52 -10.49
C LEU A 197 7.70 9.51 -9.36
N SER A 198 8.72 8.68 -9.47
CA SER A 198 9.21 7.81 -8.40
C SER A 198 10.66 8.14 -8.10
N LEU A 199 11.09 7.96 -6.86
CA LEU A 199 12.42 8.37 -6.41
C LEU A 199 13.22 7.15 -5.95
N ILE A 200 14.52 7.18 -6.21
CA ILE A 200 15.49 6.24 -5.62
C ILE A 200 16.57 7.07 -4.94
N PHE A 201 16.86 6.82 -3.66
CA PHE A 201 17.79 7.62 -2.87
C PHE A 201 18.43 6.80 -1.73
N PRO A 202 19.65 7.16 -1.28
CA PRO A 202 20.33 6.44 -0.22
C PRO A 202 19.74 6.78 1.16
N LEU A 203 19.89 5.86 2.11
CA LEU A 203 19.47 5.99 3.50
C LEU A 203 20.61 5.62 4.45
N THR A 204 20.56 6.13 5.68
CA THR A 204 21.51 5.82 6.76
C THR A 204 20.82 5.03 7.86
N ALA A 205 21.30 3.82 8.17
CA ALA A 205 20.73 3.00 9.23
C ALA A 205 20.96 3.63 10.63
N LYS A 206 19.98 3.48 11.54
CA LYS A 206 19.94 4.08 12.90
C LYS A 206 21.20 3.87 13.77
N ASN A 207 21.96 2.81 13.53
CA ASN A 207 23.09 2.38 14.37
C ASN A 207 24.38 2.13 13.57
N GLY A 208 24.51 2.64 12.34
CA GLY A 208 25.67 2.31 11.52
C GLY A 208 25.91 3.24 10.34
N THR A 209 27.04 3.02 9.67
CA THR A 209 27.40 3.69 8.40
C THR A 209 26.84 2.96 7.17
N GLU A 210 26.11 1.86 7.37
CA GLU A 210 25.57 1.06 6.29
C GLU A 210 24.53 1.87 5.50
N ARG A 211 24.76 1.93 4.19
CA ARG A 211 23.90 2.63 3.25
C ARG A 211 22.87 1.66 2.71
N GLN A 212 21.61 1.92 3.04
CA GLN A 212 20.46 1.27 2.40
C GLN A 212 20.01 2.13 1.22
N VAL A 213 19.14 1.58 0.36
CA VAL A 213 18.61 2.33 -0.78
C VAL A 213 17.09 2.22 -0.77
N ALA A 214 16.43 3.36 -0.61
CA ALA A 214 14.98 3.47 -0.73
C ALA A 214 14.55 3.59 -2.18
N GLY A 215 13.38 3.03 -2.46
CA GLY A 215 12.62 3.35 -3.65
C GLY A 215 11.21 3.81 -3.26
N LEU A 216 10.91 5.07 -3.56
CA LEU A 216 9.61 5.69 -3.35
C LEU A 216 8.78 5.59 -4.63
N ASN A 217 7.62 4.94 -4.56
CA ASN A 217 6.66 4.89 -5.66
C ASN A 217 5.62 6.02 -5.53
N GLY A 218 5.68 7.06 -6.36
CA GLY A 218 4.84 8.26 -6.21
C GLY A 218 3.39 8.14 -6.70
N GLY A 219 2.99 7.01 -7.27
CA GLY A 219 1.61 6.83 -7.77
C GLY A 219 0.99 5.55 -7.25
N THR A 220 0.02 5.66 -6.34
CA THR A 220 -0.55 4.49 -5.65
C THR A 220 -1.79 3.91 -6.34
N SER A 221 -2.71 4.73 -6.84
CA SER A 221 -3.97 4.20 -7.41
C SER A 221 -3.81 3.71 -8.86
N ILE A 222 -4.64 2.74 -9.26
CA ILE A 222 -4.71 2.29 -10.66
C ILE A 222 -5.66 3.24 -11.42
N PRO A 223 -5.24 3.83 -12.56
CA PRO A 223 -6.07 4.76 -13.31
C PRO A 223 -7.27 4.06 -13.96
N ARG A 224 -8.27 4.85 -14.38
CA ARG A 224 -9.47 4.33 -15.05
C ARG A 224 -9.21 4.00 -16.53
N SER A 225 -8.49 4.87 -17.23
CA SER A 225 -8.25 4.80 -18.68
C SER A 225 -7.39 3.59 -19.10
N PRO A 226 -7.69 2.94 -20.24
CA PRO A 226 -6.80 1.95 -20.85
C PRO A 226 -5.38 2.45 -21.11
N SER A 227 -5.23 3.67 -21.65
CA SER A 227 -3.91 4.24 -21.99
C SER A 227 -3.03 4.37 -20.76
N ASP A 228 -3.63 4.82 -19.67
CA ASP A 228 -2.92 5.12 -18.44
C ASP A 228 -2.60 3.85 -17.67
N LYS A 229 -3.46 2.82 -17.75
CA LYS A 229 -3.14 1.47 -17.26
C LYS A 229 -1.93 0.91 -18.00
N ALA A 230 -1.87 1.05 -19.32
CA ALA A 230 -0.72 0.61 -20.10
C ALA A 230 0.55 1.41 -19.76
N ALA A 231 0.42 2.73 -19.55
CA ALA A 231 1.51 3.58 -19.06
C ALA A 231 2.01 3.12 -17.69
N ARG A 232 1.11 2.92 -16.72
CA ARG A 232 1.43 2.44 -15.37
C ARG A 232 2.14 1.10 -15.37
N VAL A 233 1.72 0.15 -16.20
CA VAL A 233 2.40 -1.14 -16.37
C VAL A 233 3.85 -0.94 -16.82
N ARG A 234 4.09 -0.12 -17.85
CA ARG A 234 5.44 0.19 -18.33
C ARG A 234 6.26 0.92 -17.25
N SER A 235 5.64 1.85 -16.54
CA SER A 235 6.25 2.63 -15.47
C SER A 235 6.76 1.78 -14.32
N HIS A 236 5.96 0.84 -13.83
CA HIS A 236 6.41 -0.04 -12.75
C HIS A 236 7.50 -1.01 -13.18
N TYR A 237 7.47 -1.55 -14.40
CA TYR A 237 8.58 -2.35 -14.91
C TYR A 237 9.86 -1.51 -15.06
N LYS A 238 9.75 -0.30 -15.62
CA LYS A 238 10.89 0.63 -15.71
C LYS A 238 11.46 0.97 -14.33
N LEU A 239 10.61 1.23 -13.35
CA LEU A 239 11.03 1.49 -11.97
C LEU A 239 11.68 0.24 -11.36
N ALA A 240 11.18 -0.96 -11.64
CA ALA A 240 11.77 -2.21 -11.15
C ALA A 240 13.19 -2.41 -11.69
N ASP A 241 13.42 -2.12 -12.97
CA ASP A 241 14.75 -2.21 -13.57
C ASP A 241 15.72 -1.17 -12.97
N ALA A 242 15.26 0.07 -12.81
CA ALA A 242 16.04 1.13 -12.16
C ALA A 242 16.37 0.78 -10.69
N ALA A 243 15.39 0.26 -9.96
CA ALA A 243 15.52 -0.16 -8.57
C ALA A 243 16.51 -1.33 -8.42
N LYS A 244 16.42 -2.32 -9.31
CA LYS A 244 17.36 -3.45 -9.35
C LYS A 244 18.79 -2.97 -9.65
N ALA A 245 18.96 -2.06 -10.60
CA ALA A 245 20.26 -1.50 -10.96
C ALA A 245 20.92 -0.71 -9.79
N ARG A 246 20.10 -0.11 -8.92
CA ARG A 246 20.55 0.63 -7.74
C ARG A 246 20.60 -0.21 -6.45
N GLY A 247 20.14 -1.45 -6.50
CA GLY A 247 20.08 -2.32 -5.33
C GLY A 247 19.10 -1.84 -4.26
N VAL A 248 17.96 -1.27 -4.65
CA VAL A 248 16.89 -0.85 -3.73
C VAL A 248 16.42 -2.02 -2.88
N ASP A 249 16.41 -1.85 -1.57
CA ASP A 249 16.00 -2.84 -0.57
C ASP A 249 14.91 -2.31 0.38
N THR A 250 14.67 -1.01 0.37
CA THR A 250 13.76 -0.34 1.30
C THR A 250 12.53 0.19 0.56
N LEU A 251 11.35 -0.19 1.02
CA LEU A 251 10.07 0.25 0.46
C LEU A 251 9.59 1.51 1.17
N ILE A 252 9.42 2.59 0.39
CA ILE A 252 8.83 3.85 0.84
C ILE A 252 7.71 4.23 -0.14
N SER A 253 6.69 4.92 0.34
CA SER A 253 5.56 5.36 -0.47
C SER A 253 5.04 6.72 -0.02
N ASN A 254 4.35 7.41 -0.93
CA ASN A 254 3.59 8.62 -0.62
C ASN A 254 2.21 8.33 0.01
N HIS A 255 1.84 7.06 0.12
CA HIS A 255 0.71 6.60 0.91
C HIS A 255 1.10 5.41 1.76
N GLN A 256 0.77 5.45 3.04
CA GLN A 256 1.10 4.39 3.99
C GLN A 256 0.49 3.04 3.60
N ILE A 257 -0.66 3.04 2.92
CA ILE A 257 -1.28 1.80 2.44
C ILE A 257 -0.40 1.08 1.40
N ALA A 258 0.60 1.75 0.85
CA ALA A 258 1.51 1.26 -0.17
C ALA A 258 2.89 0.81 0.32
N ASP A 259 3.28 1.17 1.55
CA ASP A 259 4.52 0.73 2.21
C ASP A 259 4.33 0.20 3.65
N HIS A 260 3.09 0.20 4.15
CA HIS A 260 2.70 -0.14 5.52
C HIS A 260 3.37 0.75 6.59
N ALA A 261 3.62 2.03 6.30
CA ALA A 261 4.38 2.93 7.19
C ALA A 261 3.88 2.93 8.65
N LEU A 262 2.56 2.97 8.88
CA LEU A 262 2.01 2.99 10.25
C LEU A 262 2.22 1.67 10.99
N PHE A 263 1.96 0.56 10.31
CA PHE A 263 2.20 -0.78 10.86
C PHE A 263 3.70 -0.99 11.17
N ASN A 264 4.56 -0.60 10.23
CA ASN A 264 6.01 -0.67 10.41
C ASN A 264 6.51 0.27 11.52
N SER A 265 5.87 1.42 11.72
CA SER A 265 6.21 2.35 12.81
C SER A 265 5.96 1.74 14.19
N ASP A 266 4.89 0.95 14.35
CA ASP A 266 4.58 0.29 15.61
C ASP A 266 5.55 -0.86 15.89
N LEU A 267 5.93 -1.62 14.84
CA LEU A 267 7.01 -2.60 14.95
C LEU A 267 8.34 -1.96 15.35
N LEU A 268 8.70 -0.82 14.75
CA LEU A 268 9.92 -0.09 15.12
C LEU A 268 9.88 0.39 16.57
N LYS A 269 8.74 0.89 17.04
CA LYS A 269 8.57 1.39 18.40
C LYS A 269 8.79 0.30 19.46
N HIS A 270 8.43 -0.94 19.14
CA HIS A 270 8.55 -2.09 20.03
C HIS A 270 9.73 -3.01 19.69
N ALA A 271 10.58 -2.60 18.76
CA ALA A 271 11.72 -3.38 18.32
C ALA A 271 12.75 -3.54 19.45
N GLU A 272 13.25 -4.77 19.63
CA GLU A 272 14.43 -4.99 20.46
C GLU A 272 15.69 -4.44 19.76
N VAL A 273 16.74 -4.23 20.54
CA VAL A 273 18.05 -3.80 20.02
C VAL A 273 18.50 -4.77 18.91
N ASN A 274 18.92 -4.21 17.77
CA ASN A 274 19.36 -4.94 16.56
C ASN A 274 18.26 -5.72 15.80
N SER A 275 16.98 -5.49 16.08
CA SER A 275 15.90 -6.01 15.23
C SER A 275 16.03 -5.50 13.79
N ALA A 276 15.63 -6.32 12.82
CA ALA A 276 15.57 -5.91 11.43
C ALA A 276 14.60 -4.74 11.25
N ASN A 277 14.97 -3.77 10.42
CA ASN A 277 14.09 -2.64 10.10
C ASN A 277 12.93 -3.12 9.20
N PRO A 278 11.66 -3.00 9.61
CA PRO A 278 10.52 -3.52 8.86
C PRO A 278 10.30 -2.83 7.51
N PHE A 279 10.87 -1.63 7.28
CA PHE A 279 10.85 -0.98 5.96
C PHE A 279 11.80 -1.63 4.95
N MET A 280 12.80 -2.39 5.41
CA MET A 280 13.74 -3.12 4.57
C MET A 280 13.14 -4.47 4.16
N ILE A 281 12.46 -4.51 3.01
CA ILE A 281 11.89 -5.75 2.47
C ILE A 281 12.90 -6.55 1.65
N GLY A 282 14.06 -5.96 1.34
CA GLY A 282 15.14 -6.60 0.60
C GLY A 282 15.02 -6.47 -0.91
N LYS A 283 16.15 -6.60 -1.61
CA LYS A 283 16.29 -6.28 -3.05
C LYS A 283 15.37 -7.07 -3.95
N LYS A 284 15.27 -8.38 -3.68
CA LYS A 284 14.42 -9.29 -4.45
C LYS A 284 12.95 -8.93 -4.28
N ASP A 285 12.52 -8.68 -3.05
CA ASP A 285 11.11 -8.46 -2.76
C ASP A 285 10.67 -7.05 -3.15
N TYR A 286 11.54 -6.03 -3.10
CA TYR A 286 11.27 -4.73 -3.69
C TYR A 286 11.09 -4.81 -5.21
N TYR A 287 11.96 -5.54 -5.91
CA TYR A 287 11.77 -5.81 -7.34
C TYR A 287 10.44 -6.52 -7.61
N ASN A 288 10.14 -7.58 -6.85
CA ASN A 288 8.90 -8.33 -6.99
C ASN A 288 7.66 -7.49 -6.69
N TYR A 289 7.71 -6.60 -5.69
CA TYR A 289 6.63 -5.67 -5.36
C TYR A 289 6.23 -4.82 -6.57
N LEU A 290 7.18 -4.22 -7.28
CA LEU A 290 6.90 -3.42 -8.47
C LEU A 290 6.36 -4.26 -9.63
N GLN A 291 6.83 -5.50 -9.80
CA GLN A 291 6.31 -6.44 -10.78
C GLN A 291 4.85 -6.83 -10.46
N ILE A 292 4.54 -7.08 -9.19
CA ILE A 292 3.19 -7.35 -8.69
C ILE A 292 2.27 -6.16 -9.00
N LEU A 293 2.70 -4.92 -8.73
CA LEU A 293 1.91 -3.72 -9.06
C LEU A 293 1.54 -3.64 -10.55
N ALA A 294 2.47 -3.98 -11.44
CA ALA A 294 2.21 -4.05 -12.88
C ALA A 294 1.21 -5.16 -13.22
N LEU A 295 1.36 -6.35 -12.65
CA LEU A 295 0.47 -7.49 -12.87
C LEU A 295 -0.95 -7.21 -12.35
N CYS A 296 -1.09 -6.58 -11.19
CA CYS A 296 -2.38 -6.20 -10.64
C CYS A 296 -3.11 -5.16 -11.51
N THR A 297 -2.35 -4.25 -12.15
CA THR A 297 -2.90 -3.34 -13.16
C THR A 297 -3.41 -4.11 -14.39
N LYS A 298 -2.67 -5.13 -14.84
CA LYS A 298 -3.11 -6.03 -15.93
C LYS A 298 -4.35 -6.85 -15.55
N VAL A 299 -4.45 -7.33 -14.31
CA VAL A 299 -5.66 -7.99 -13.78
C VAL A 299 -6.85 -7.06 -13.87
N GLN A 300 -6.72 -5.82 -13.38
CA GLN A 300 -7.83 -4.87 -13.42
C GLN A 300 -8.23 -4.51 -14.86
N ALA A 301 -7.25 -4.39 -15.77
CA ALA A 301 -7.51 -4.17 -17.19
C ALA A 301 -8.27 -5.36 -17.83
N ALA A 302 -7.89 -6.59 -17.50
CA ALA A 302 -8.53 -7.81 -17.98
C ALA A 302 -9.95 -8.01 -17.43
N ARG A 303 -10.22 -7.56 -16.18
CA ARG A 303 -11.55 -7.56 -15.57
C ARG A 303 -12.51 -6.56 -16.20
N LEU A 304 -12.01 -5.36 -16.51
CA LEU A 304 -12.83 -4.22 -16.92
C LEU A 304 -12.92 -4.01 -18.44
N ARG A 305 -12.36 -4.92 -19.26
CA ARG A 305 -12.21 -4.84 -20.73
C ARG A 305 -12.98 -3.67 -21.35
N HIS A 306 -12.24 -2.59 -21.61
CA HIS A 306 -12.78 -1.42 -22.30
C HIS A 306 -12.95 -1.74 -23.79
N PRO A 307 -14.06 -1.35 -24.44
CA PRO A 307 -14.34 -1.66 -25.84
C PRO A 307 -13.30 -1.14 -26.86
N GLY A 308 -12.36 -0.29 -26.44
CA GLY A 308 -11.27 0.25 -27.27
C GLY A 308 -9.92 -0.48 -27.20
N MET A 309 -9.76 -1.53 -26.39
CA MET A 309 -8.56 -2.39 -26.45
C MET A 309 -8.80 -3.54 -27.42
N LYS A 310 -8.31 -3.37 -28.66
CA LYS A 310 -8.13 -4.46 -29.62
C LYS A 310 -6.92 -5.31 -29.23
#